data_AF-A0A9X3CR00-F1
#
_entry.id   AF-A0A9X3CR00-F1
#
_cell.length_a   1.000
_cell.length_b   1.000
_cell.length_c   1.000
_cell.angle_alpha   90.00
_cell.angle_beta   90.00
_cell.angle_gamma   90.00
#
_symmetry.space_group_name_H-M   'P 1'
#
loop_
_entity.id
_entity.type
_entity.pdbx_description
1 polymer ?
#
loop_
_entity_poly.entity_id
_entity_poly.type
_entity_poly.pdbx_seq_one_letter_code
_entity_poly.pdbx_strand_id
1 'polypeptide(L)' 'MSTFLIAGPVIVFLIFVAPLWLFLHYRSKRKSESGLSSKEFEKLQALSARAENMQRRVESLERILDAESPKWRQNYDA' A
#
# COMPACT_ATOMS: atom_id res chain seq x y z
N MET A 1 -3.92 23.77 -49.61
CA MET A 1 -3.40 24.91 -48.84
C MET A 1 -3.96 25.01 -47.41
N SER A 2 -5.14 24.43 -47.12
CA SER A 2 -5.84 24.60 -45.83
C SER A 2 -5.32 23.73 -44.68
N THR A 3 -4.70 22.58 -44.98
CA THR A 3 -4.22 21.60 -43.99
C THR A 3 -3.19 22.18 -43.03
N PHE A 4 -2.36 23.11 -43.50
CA PHE A 4 -1.29 23.73 -42.70
C PHE A 4 -1.83 24.64 -41.58
N LEU A 5 -3.01 25.25 -41.77
CA LEU A 5 -3.62 26.13 -40.76
C LEU A 5 -4.11 25.36 -39.53
N ILE A 6 -4.49 24.09 -39.71
CA ILE A 6 -4.94 23.21 -38.62
C ILE A 6 -3.77 22.39 -38.09
N ALA A 7 -2.91 21.87 -38.97
CA ALA A 7 -1.80 21.01 -38.59
C ALA A 7 -0.75 21.75 -37.75
N GLY A 8 -0.46 23.03 -38.02
CA GLY A 8 0.51 23.82 -37.26
C GLY A 8 0.20 23.87 -35.75
N PRO A 9 -0.98 24.39 -35.34
CA PRO A 9 -1.39 24.41 -33.93
C PRO A 9 -1.45 23.02 -33.29
N VAL A 10 -1.91 22.01 -34.03
CA VAL A 10 -2.00 20.63 -33.54
C VAL A 10 -0.61 20.04 -33.28
N ILE A 11 0.36 20.26 -34.16
CA ILE A 11 1.73 19.77 -33.97
C ILE A 11 2.36 20.39 -32.73
N VAL A 12 2.22 21.71 -32.55
CA VAL A 12 2.72 22.41 -31.36
C VAL A 12 2.07 21.85 -30.10
N PHE A 13 0.74 21.67 -30.12
CA PHE A 13 0.01 21.06 -29.00
C PHE A 13 0.53 19.65 -28.68
N LEU A 14 0.78 18.81 -29.68
CA LEU A 14 1.31 17.46 -29.47
C LEU A 14 2.72 17.48 -28.87
N ILE A 15 3.58 18.42 -29.29
CA ILE A 15 4.94 18.57 -28.74
C ILE A 15 4.92 18.96 -27.27
N PHE A 16 3.93 19.73 -26.80
CA PHE A 16 3.86 20.12 -25.39
C PHE A 16 3.05 19.12 -24.55
N VAL A 17 1.86 18.75 -25.02
CA VAL A 17 0.90 17.95 -24.25
C VAL A 17 1.28 16.48 -24.22
N ALA A 18 1.79 15.91 -25.31
CA ALA A 18 2.16 14.49 -25.30
C ALA A 18 3.33 14.19 -24.33
N PRO A 19 4.41 15.00 -24.26
CA PRO A 19 5.45 14.81 -23.25
C PRO A 19 4.98 15.05 -21.81
N LEU A 20 4.12 16.04 -21.56
CA LEU A 20 3.50 16.26 -20.25
C LEU A 20 2.67 15.04 -19.81
N TRP A 21 1.86 14.48 -20.72
CA TRP A 21 1.06 13.30 -20.46
C TRP A 21 1.94 12.06 -20.22
N LEU A 22 2.97 11.86 -21.04
CA LEU A 22 3.94 10.78 -20.88
C LEU A 22 4.63 10.88 -19.51
N PHE A 23 5.08 12.07 -19.12
CA PHE A 23 5.69 12.30 -17.81
C PHE A 23 4.74 11.94 -16.67
N LEU A 24 3.47 12.37 -16.73
CA LEU A 24 2.46 12.03 -15.73
C LEU A 24 2.14 10.54 -15.70
N HIS A 25 1.99 9.91 -16.87
CA HIS A 25 1.69 8.49 -17.00
C HIS A 25 2.82 7.62 -16.42
N TYR A 26 4.07 7.93 -16.77
CA TYR A 26 5.23 7.21 -16.28
C TYR A 26 5.55 7.54 -14.82
N ARG A 27 5.28 8.76 -14.34
CA ARG A 27 5.43 9.09 -12.92
C ARG A 27 4.40 8.33 -12.07
N SER A 28 3.15 8.24 -12.54
CA SER A 28 2.11 7.47 -11.85
C SER A 28 2.45 5.98 -11.83
N LYS A 29 2.88 5.42 -12.97
CA LYS A 29 3.36 4.03 -13.02
C LYS A 29 4.57 3.82 -12.11
N ARG A 30 5.55 4.71 -12.13
CA ARG A 30 6.72 4.62 -11.23
C ARG A 30 6.35 4.69 -9.76
N LYS A 31 5.30 5.43 -9.37
CA LYS A 31 4.84 5.45 -7.97
C LYS A 31 4.11 4.16 -7.57
N SER A 32 3.48 3.48 -8.54
CA SER A 32 2.83 2.19 -8.34
C SER A 32 3.80 0.99 -8.49
N GLU A 33 4.86 1.14 -9.27
CA GLU A 33 5.91 0.13 -9.51
C GLU A 33 7.14 0.29 -8.60
N SER A 34 7.38 1.50 -8.06
CA SER A 34 8.32 1.65 -6.96
C SER A 34 7.70 0.90 -5.79
N GLY A 35 8.27 -0.27 -5.47
CA GLY A 35 7.93 -0.99 -4.26
C GLY A 35 8.07 -0.10 -3.02
N LEU A 36 7.82 -0.68 -1.86
CA LEU A 36 7.87 0.05 -0.59
C LEU A 36 9.19 0.82 -0.46
N SER A 37 9.10 2.11 -0.21
CA SER A 37 10.26 2.91 0.17
C SER A 37 10.89 2.33 1.44
N SER A 38 12.18 2.60 1.70
CA SER A 38 12.88 2.07 2.89
C SER A 38 12.14 2.38 4.20
N LYS A 39 11.49 3.55 4.27
CA LYS A 39 10.67 3.97 5.42
C LYS A 39 9.38 3.14 5.55
N GLU A 40 8.74 2.80 4.45
CA GLU A 40 7.55 1.95 4.45
C GLU A 40 7.91 0.51 4.83
N PHE A 41 9.07 0.02 4.37
CA PHE A 41 9.59 -1.29 4.76
C PHE A 41 9.92 -1.35 6.27
N GLU A 42 10.57 -0.33 6.82
CA GLU A 42 10.83 -0.21 8.26
C GLU A 42 9.53 -0.18 9.07
N LYS A 43 8.53 0.58 8.60
CA LYS A 43 7.21 0.63 9.25
C LYS A 43 6.51 -0.74 9.23
N LEU A 44 6.58 -1.48 8.13
CA LEU A 44 6.01 -2.82 8.06
C LEU A 44 6.73 -3.80 8.98
N GLN A 45 8.06 -3.76 9.06
CA GLN A 45 8.83 -4.59 9.99
C GLN A 45 8.43 -4.29 11.45
N ALA A 46 8.29 -3.01 11.81
CA ALA A 46 7.86 -2.62 13.14
C ALA A 46 6.44 -3.12 13.46
N LEU A 47 5.53 -3.09 12.48
CA LEU A 47 4.18 -3.63 12.63
C LEU A 47 4.19 -5.16 12.77
N SER A 48 5.01 -5.86 12.00
CA SER A 48 5.18 -7.33 12.10
C SER A 48 5.71 -7.74 13.47
N ALA A 49 6.78 -7.09 13.94
CA ALA A 49 7.34 -7.35 15.26
C ALA A 49 6.34 -7.09 16.39
N ARG A 50 5.50 -6.06 16.25
CA ARG A 50 4.42 -5.78 17.20
C ARG A 50 3.33 -6.85 17.18
N ALA A 51 2.94 -7.34 15.99
CA ALA A 51 1.96 -8.41 15.85
C ALA A 51 2.45 -9.71 16.49
N GLU A 52 3.70 -10.10 16.26
CA GLU A 52 4.32 -11.26 16.90
C GLU A 52 4.34 -11.14 18.43
N ASN A 53 4.69 -9.96 18.96
CA ASN A 53 4.66 -9.73 20.40
C ASN A 53 3.24 -9.86 20.97
N MET A 54 2.25 -9.31 20.27
CA MET A 54 0.85 -9.42 20.67
C MET A 54 0.39 -10.89 20.67
N GLN A 55 0.78 -11.67 19.67
CA GLN A 55 0.45 -13.10 19.60
C GLN A 55 1.02 -13.87 20.81
N ARG A 56 2.30 -13.66 21.16
CA ARG A 56 2.91 -14.28 22.35
C ARG A 56 2.19 -13.91 23.64
N ARG A 57 1.74 -12.65 23.74
CA ARG A 57 0.97 -12.18 24.90
C ARG A 57 -0.40 -12.84 24.97
N VAL A 58 -1.11 -12.96 23.84
CA VAL A 58 -2.41 -13.65 23.78
C VAL A 58 -2.24 -15.10 24.21
N GLU A 59 -1.24 -15.81 23.68
CA GLU A 59 -0.95 -17.20 24.08
C GLU A 59 -0.68 -17.32 25.58
N SER A 60 0.10 -16.39 26.15
CA SER A 60 0.33 -16.36 27.60
C SER A 60 -0.96 -16.10 28.39
N LEU A 61 -1.83 -15.21 27.91
CA LEU A 61 -3.11 -14.93 28.55
C LEU A 61 -4.06 -16.13 28.45
N GLU A 62 -4.11 -16.80 27.31
CA GLU A 62 -4.87 -18.04 27.14
C GLU A 62 -4.39 -19.13 28.10
N ARG A 63 -3.07 -19.30 28.27
CA ARG A 63 -2.52 -20.26 29.25
C ARG A 63 -2.92 -19.94 30.69
N ILE A 64 -2.88 -18.66 31.07
CA ILE A 64 -3.31 -18.23 32.40
C ILE A 64 -4.81 -18.48 32.57
N LEU A 65 -5.60 -18.13 31.55
CA LEU A 65 -7.05 -18.27 31.58
C LEU A 65 -7.50 -19.73 31.59
N ASP A 66 -6.78 -20.62 30.88
CA ASP A 66 -6.98 -22.07 30.93
C ASP A 66 -6.68 -22.64 32.33
N ALA A 67 -5.71 -22.07 33.06
CA ALA A 67 -5.37 -22.47 34.42
C ALA A 67 -6.36 -21.93 35.48
N GLU A 68 -6.76 -20.66 35.36
CA GLU A 68 -7.61 -19.99 36.35
C GLU A 68 -9.11 -20.21 36.12
N SER A 69 -9.54 -20.41 34.88
CA SER A 69 -10.96 -20.53 34.54
C SER A 69 -11.22 -21.64 33.50
N PRO A 70 -11.01 -22.92 33.81
CA PRO A 70 -10.98 -24.03 32.83
C PRO A 70 -12.25 -24.22 31.95
N LYS A 71 -13.36 -23.53 32.22
CA LYS A 71 -14.59 -23.54 31.40
C LYS A 71 -14.80 -22.29 30.55
N TRP A 72 -13.86 -21.34 30.54
CA TRP A 72 -14.02 -20.03 29.89
C TRP A 72 -14.35 -20.14 28.39
N ARG A 73 -13.73 -21.09 27.67
CA ARG A 73 -13.97 -21.33 26.24
C ARG A 73 -15.43 -21.73 25.96
N GLN A 74 -16.00 -22.60 26.81
CA GLN A 74 -17.40 -23.06 26.67
C GLN A 74 -18.42 -21.95 26.92
N ASN A 75 -18.08 -20.94 27.71
CA ASN A 75 -18.97 -19.82 28.03
C ASN A 75 -18.96 -18.72 26.96
N TYR A 76 -17.98 -18.70 26.05
CA TYR A 76 -17.84 -17.69 25.00
C TYR A 76 -18.13 -18.23 23.59
N ASP A 77 -17.96 -19.54 23.36
CA ASP A 77 -18.25 -20.20 22.07
C ASP A 77 -19.74 -20.60 21.90
N ALA A 78 -20.61 -20.27 22.86
CA ALA A 78 -22.06 -20.53 22.85
C ALA A 78 -22.86 -19.26 22.55
#